data_AF-H3ZQ38-F1
#
_entry.id   AF-H3ZQ38-F1
#
_cell.length_a   1.000
_cell.length_b   1.000
_cell.length_c   1.000
_cell.angle_alpha   90.00
_cell.angle_beta   90.00
_cell.angle_gamma   90.00
#
_symmetry.space_group_name_H-M   'P 1'
#
loop_
_entity.id
_entity.type
_entity.pdbx_description
1 polymer ?
#
loop_
_entity_poly.entity_id
_entity_poly.type
_entity_poly.pdbx_seq_one_letter_code
_entity_poly.pdbx_strand_id
1 'polypeptide(L)'
;MGLFDIFKKKEGRVEIFSKRPVAKFKVEKVFEIFGNEVLVGEVVEGVIYPGYKVKGKKAALIREIQKERQKVDFALEYDKVALVLEGKLNTKAGEVLEVYQS
;
A
#
# COMPACT_ATOMS: atom_id res chain seq x y z
N MET A 1 -17.89 -32.60 2.03
CA MET A 1 -16.63 -31.84 2.20
C MET A 1 -16.57 -30.84 1.06
N GLY A 2 -16.66 -29.55 1.39
CA GLY A 2 -17.22 -28.53 0.51
C GLY A 2 -16.22 -27.85 -0.43
N LEU A 3 -16.75 -27.32 -1.54
CA LEU A 3 -16.06 -26.49 -2.54
C LEU A 3 -15.49 -25.15 -1.99
N PHE A 4 -15.75 -24.83 -0.72
CA PHE A 4 -15.38 -23.57 -0.07
C PHE A 4 -14.01 -23.60 0.61
N ASP A 5 -13.35 -24.76 0.71
CA ASP A 5 -12.04 -24.89 1.34
C ASP A 5 -10.86 -24.31 0.52
N ILE A 6 -11.11 -23.92 -0.73
CA ILE A 6 -10.10 -23.30 -1.62
C ILE A 6 -9.93 -21.80 -1.33
N PHE A 7 -10.88 -21.15 -0.64
CA PHE A 7 -10.82 -19.72 -0.32
C PHE A 7 -10.02 -19.39 0.95
N LYS A 8 -9.34 -20.36 1.55
CA LYS A 8 -8.36 -20.09 2.61
C LYS A 8 -7.03 -19.64 1.99
N LYS A 9 -7.05 -18.49 1.28
CA LYS A 9 -5.84 -17.77 0.85
C LYS A 9 -5.04 -17.56 2.13
N LYS A 10 -3.90 -18.28 2.26
CA LYS A 10 -2.95 -18.12 3.38
C LYS A 10 -2.82 -16.62 3.65
N GLU A 11 -3.07 -16.20 4.89
CA GLU A 11 -2.61 -14.90 5.38
C GLU A 11 -1.07 -14.92 5.35
N GLY A 12 -0.50 -14.86 4.14
CA GLY A 12 0.91 -14.67 3.93
C GLY A 12 1.23 -13.29 4.45
N ARG A 13 1.86 -13.23 5.63
CA ARG A 13 2.43 -11.98 6.12
C ARG A 13 3.32 -11.45 5.01
N VAL A 14 3.03 -10.25 4.52
CA VAL A 14 3.90 -9.59 3.57
C VAL A 14 5.22 -9.33 4.30
N GLU A 15 6.27 -10.04 3.92
CA GLU A 15 7.61 -9.85 4.48
C GLU A 15 8.31 -8.72 3.75
N ILE A 16 9.09 -7.91 4.45
CA ILE A 16 9.92 -6.85 3.87
C ILE A 16 11.37 -7.31 3.98
N PHE A 17 12.06 -7.41 2.84
CA PHE A 17 13.44 -7.88 2.77
C PHE A 17 14.44 -6.72 2.65
N SER A 18 13.99 -5.57 2.17
CA SER A 18 14.82 -4.37 2.06
C SER A 18 15.18 -3.79 3.42
N LYS A 19 16.46 -3.44 3.58
CA LYS A 19 17.00 -2.89 4.84
C LYS A 19 16.67 -1.41 5.06
N ARG A 20 16.36 -0.67 4.00
CA ARG A 20 16.10 0.77 4.05
C ARG A 20 14.84 1.10 3.25
N PRO A 21 14.03 2.07 3.71
CA PRO A 21 12.92 2.57 2.93
C PRO A 21 13.43 3.31 1.70
N VAL A 22 12.67 3.23 0.60
CA VAL A 22 12.93 3.92 -0.66
C VAL A 22 12.03 5.15 -0.85
N ALA A 23 10.94 5.22 -0.07
CA ALA A 23 10.05 6.36 -0.05
C ALA A 23 9.31 6.46 1.30
N LYS A 24 8.68 7.61 1.54
CA LYS A 24 7.75 7.84 2.65
C LYS A 24 6.42 8.37 2.13
N PHE A 25 5.33 7.92 2.74
CA PHE A 25 3.97 8.27 2.33
C PHE A 25 3.15 8.78 3.51
N LYS A 26 2.68 10.02 3.44
CA LYS A 26 1.83 10.64 4.47
C LYS A 26 0.37 10.37 4.17
N VAL A 27 -0.29 9.63 5.04
CA VAL A 27 -1.70 9.24 4.88
C VAL A 27 -2.61 10.41 5.21
N GLU A 28 -3.46 10.82 4.27
CA GLU A 28 -4.52 11.80 4.47
C GLU A 28 -5.87 11.11 4.78
N LYS A 29 -6.19 10.01 4.10
CA LYS A 29 -7.44 9.27 4.29
C LYS A 29 -7.24 7.76 4.06
N VAL A 30 -8.09 6.97 4.68
CA VAL A 30 -8.11 5.50 4.54
C VAL A 30 -9.53 5.06 4.18
N PHE A 31 -9.65 4.19 3.19
CA PHE A 31 -10.91 3.63 2.73
C PHE A 31 -10.80 2.11 2.53
N GLU A 32 -11.94 1.43 2.50
CA GLU A 32 -12.04 0.04 2.04
C GLU A 32 -12.96 0.00 0.81
N ILE A 33 -12.45 -0.52 -0.31
CA ILE A 33 -13.16 -0.60 -1.59
C ILE A 33 -13.02 -2.02 -2.14
N PHE A 34 -14.16 -2.70 -2.32
CA PHE A 34 -14.21 -4.10 -2.78
C PHE A 34 -13.24 -5.04 -2.02
N GLY A 35 -13.12 -4.84 -0.70
CA GLY A 35 -12.25 -5.63 0.18
C GLY A 35 -10.76 -5.25 0.17
N ASN A 36 -10.35 -4.26 -0.64
CA ASN A 36 -8.99 -3.73 -0.64
C ASN A 36 -8.91 -2.46 0.22
N GLU A 37 -7.85 -2.34 1.01
CA GLU A 37 -7.54 -1.10 1.73
C GLU A 37 -6.93 -0.09 0.75
N VAL A 38 -7.42 1.14 0.78
CA VAL A 38 -6.95 2.25 -0.08
C VAL A 38 -6.48 3.40 0.79
N LEU A 39 -5.23 3.82 0.59
CA LEU A 39 -4.64 4.97 1.28
C LEU A 39 -4.57 6.15 0.32
N VAL A 40 -5.22 7.26 0.66
CA VAL A 40 -5.04 8.53 -0.06
C VAL A 40 -4.07 9.38 0.74
N GLY A 41 -3.09 9.98 0.07
CA GLY A 41 -2.04 10.71 0.73
C GLY A 41 -1.01 11.28 -0.22
N GLU A 42 0.10 11.74 0.35
CA GLU A 42 1.18 12.42 -0.35
C GLU A 42 2.49 11.65 -0.20
N VAL A 43 3.24 11.50 -1.29
CA VAL A 43 4.62 11.01 -1.23
C VAL A 43 5.49 12.13 -0.66
N VAL A 44 6.01 11.97 0.55
CA VAL A 44 6.82 13.01 1.21
C VAL A 44 8.31 12.89 0.90
N GLU A 45 8.76 11.74 0.42
CA GLU A 45 10.16 11.50 0.05
C GLU A 45 10.22 10.34 -0.94
N GLY A 46 11.03 10.45 -2.00
CA GLY A 46 11.39 9.34 -2.89
C GLY A 46 10.38 9.03 -4.00
N VAL A 47 10.39 7.78 -4.46
CA VAL A 47 9.53 7.29 -5.56
C VAL A 47 8.85 5.99 -5.18
N ILE A 48 7.56 5.86 -5.53
CA ILE A 48 6.75 4.68 -5.25
C ILE A 48 6.33 4.04 -6.58
N TYR A 49 6.53 2.73 -6.69
CA TYR A 49 6.04 1.91 -7.81
C TYR A 49 5.02 0.88 -7.31
N PRO A 50 4.06 0.46 -8.16
CA PRO A 50 3.33 -0.79 -7.94
C PRO A 50 4.30 -1.96 -7.70
N GLY A 51 3.93 -2.87 -6.81
CA GLY A 51 4.77 -3.98 -6.35
C GLY A 51 5.64 -3.66 -5.13
N TYR A 52 5.78 -2.38 -4.75
CA TYR A 52 6.45 -2.02 -3.50
C TYR A 52 5.58 -2.35 -2.28
N LYS A 53 6.20 -2.37 -1.10
CA LYS A 53 5.57 -2.72 0.17
C LYS A 53 5.49 -1.50 1.07
N VAL A 54 4.31 -1.22 1.60
CA VAL A 54 4.12 -0.18 2.63
C VAL A 54 4.16 -0.84 3.99
N LYS A 55 4.85 -0.21 4.94
CA LYS A 55 5.01 -0.69 6.32
C LYS A 55 4.33 0.27 7.30
N GLY A 56 3.32 -0.25 7.98
CA GLY A 56 2.77 0.30 9.22
C GLY A 56 2.99 -0.68 10.37
N LYS A 57 1.94 -0.95 11.15
CA LYS A 57 1.95 -2.06 12.14
C LYS A 57 2.04 -3.43 11.48
N LYS A 58 1.51 -3.54 10.26
CA LYS A 58 1.66 -4.68 9.34
C LYS A 58 2.32 -4.18 8.06
N ALA A 59 2.56 -5.09 7.11
CA ALA A 59 2.98 -4.72 5.76
C ALA A 59 1.92 -5.13 4.75
N ALA A 60 1.84 -4.39 3.65
CA ALA A 60 0.93 -4.65 2.55
C ALA A 60 1.60 -4.31 1.21
N LEU A 61 1.20 -5.00 0.15
CA LEU A 61 1.72 -4.78 -1.19
C LEU A 61 0.93 -3.65 -1.88
N ILE A 62 1.59 -2.73 -2.56
CA ILE A 62 0.96 -1.73 -3.42
C ILE A 62 0.60 -2.41 -4.73
N ARG A 63 -0.69 -2.67 -4.94
CA ARG A 63 -1.19 -3.28 -6.18
C ARG A 63 -1.31 -2.26 -7.31
N GLU A 64 -1.72 -1.05 -6.96
CA GLU A 64 -2.04 0.01 -7.93
C GLU A 64 -1.85 1.39 -7.30
N ILE A 65 -1.44 2.35 -8.12
CA ILE A 65 -1.35 3.77 -7.78
C ILE A 65 -2.31 4.53 -8.69
N GLN A 66 -3.13 5.40 -8.10
CA GLN A 66 -4.01 6.28 -8.86
C GLN A 66 -3.70 7.75 -8.56
N LYS A 67 -3.58 8.54 -9.61
CA LYS A 67 -3.44 10.00 -9.57
C LYS A 67 -4.54 10.59 -10.43
N GLU A 68 -5.30 11.56 -9.92
CA GLU A 68 -6.35 12.25 -10.69
C GLU A 68 -7.36 11.30 -11.37
N ARG A 69 -7.76 10.22 -10.66
CA ARG A 69 -8.68 9.17 -11.16
C ARG A 69 -8.14 8.35 -12.33
N GLN A 70 -6.84 8.39 -12.58
CA GLN A 70 -6.16 7.56 -13.58
C GLN A 70 -5.10 6.69 -12.90
N LYS A 71 -4.92 5.47 -13.43
CA LYS A 71 -3.84 4.60 -13.01
C LYS A 71 -2.51 5.15 -13.53
N VAL A 72 -1.49 5.15 -12.67
CA VAL A 72 -0.13 5.60 -13.02
C VAL A 72 0.90 4.52 -12.70
N ASP A 73 2.04 4.59 -13.38
CA ASP A 73 3.13 3.61 -13.23
C ASP A 73 4.03 3.90 -12.03
N PHE A 74 4.05 5.14 -11.55
CA PHE A 74 4.78 5.57 -10.35
C PHE A 74 4.22 6.87 -9.77
N ALA A 75 4.60 7.16 -8.53
CA ALA A 75 4.37 8.45 -7.89
C ALA A 75 5.70 9.04 -7.39
N LEU A 76 5.93 10.32 -7.65
CA LEU A 76 7.11 11.06 -7.22
C LEU A 76 6.84 11.82 -5.93
N GLU A 77 7.91 12.32 -5.30
CA GLU A 77 7.83 13.24 -4.18
C GLU A 77 6.86 14.41 -4.47
N TYR A 78 6.05 14.76 -3.47
CA TYR A 78 4.95 15.72 -3.47
C TYR A 78 3.71 15.31 -4.28
N ASP A 79 3.69 14.15 -4.92
CA ASP A 79 2.48 13.67 -5.59
C ASP A 79 1.42 13.24 -4.57
N LYS A 80 0.20 13.73 -4.78
CA LYS A 80 -1.00 13.24 -4.10
C LYS A 80 -1.65 12.12 -4.87
N VAL A 81 -1.64 10.92 -4.29
CA VAL A 81 -2.11 9.69 -4.93
C VAL A 81 -2.95 8.82 -3.99
N ALA A 82 -3.69 7.89 -4.59
CA ALA A 82 -4.31 6.79 -3.90
C ALA A 82 -3.51 5.50 -4.13
N LEU A 83 -3.12 4.83 -3.06
CA LEU A 83 -2.46 3.52 -3.09
C LEU A 83 -3.52 2.44 -2.80
N VAL A 84 -3.74 1.54 -3.75
CA VAL A 84 -4.61 0.37 -3.54
C VAL A 84 -3.75 -0.80 -3.08
N LEU A 85 -4.07 -1.36 -1.91
CA LEU A 85 -3.24 -2.35 -1.25
C LEU A 85 -3.79 -3.77 -1.39
N GLU A 86 -2.90 -4.74 -1.56
CA GLU A 86 -3.17 -6.14 -1.25
C GLU A 86 -2.70 -6.44 0.18
N GLY A 87 -3.66 -6.67 1.08
CA GLY A 87 -3.46 -6.78 2.52
C GLY A 87 -4.10 -5.61 3.29
N LYS A 88 -4.03 -5.66 4.63
CA LYS A 88 -4.52 -4.60 5.51
C LYS A 88 -3.41 -4.15 6.47
N LEU A 89 -3.13 -2.86 6.48
CA LEU A 89 -2.18 -2.21 7.39
C LEU A 89 -2.83 -1.80 8.71
N ASN A 90 -4.14 -1.55 8.70
CA ASN A 90 -4.87 -0.98 9.84
C ASN A 90 -4.24 0.35 10.33
N THR A 91 -3.84 1.20 9.38
CA THR A 91 -3.26 2.53 9.63
C THR A 91 -4.35 3.59 9.81
N LYS A 92 -3.96 4.81 10.20
CA LYS A 92 -4.84 5.96 10.39
C LYS A 92 -4.35 7.17 9.62
N ALA A 93 -5.27 8.09 9.33
CA ALA A 93 -4.93 9.40 8.78
C ALA A 93 -3.95 10.14 9.70
N GLY A 94 -2.99 10.84 9.10
CA GLY A 94 -1.91 11.57 9.76
C GLY A 94 -0.62 10.76 9.95
N GLU A 95 -0.64 9.44 9.78
CA GLU A 95 0.57 8.61 9.87
C GLU A 95 1.47 8.81 8.64
N VAL A 96 2.79 8.79 8.86
CA VAL A 96 3.80 8.73 7.80
C VAL A 96 4.33 7.31 7.74
N LEU A 97 4.10 6.64 6.62
CA LEU A 97 4.44 5.24 6.40
C LEU A 97 5.70 5.13 5.56
N GLU A 98 6.52 4.14 5.90
CA GLU A 98 7.71 3.80 5.12
C GLU A 98 7.34 2.86 3.97
N VAL A 99 7.97 3.05 2.82
CA VAL A 99 7.79 2.24 1.63
C VAL A 99 9.11 1.56 1.26
N TYR A 100 9.03 0.28 0.93
CA TYR A 100 10.16 -0.59 0.66
C TYR A 100 10.00 -1.26 -0.71
N GLN A 101 11.09 -1.37 -1.46
CA GLN A 101 11.08 -2.00 -2.79
C GLN A 101 10.82 -3.52 -2.74
N SER A 102 11.24 -4.19 -1.66
CA SER A 102 11.13 -5.64 -1.47
C SER A 102 11.01 -6.03 -0.01
#